data_AF-A0A7C4L7F5-F1
#
_entry.id   AF-A0A7C4L7F5-F1
#
_cell.length_a   1.000
_cell.length_b   1.000
_cell.length_c   1.000
_cell.angle_alpha   90.00
_cell.angle_beta   90.00
_cell.angle_gamma   90.00
#
_symmetry.space_group_name_H-M   'P 1'
#
loop_
_entity.id
_entity.type
_entity.pdbx_description
1 polymer ?
#
loop_
_entity_poly.entity_id
_entity_poly.type
_entity_poly.pdbx_seq_one_letter_code
_entity_poly.pdbx_strand_id
1 'polypeptide(L)'
;MQLIFFNNVSEEELSIYKGSVERVLSLKEKFDEYYFVDNDKKSIELLRETLEKKNLILKNCNFICNDVNEEIKKFANELTEKTATLILLDPFGMQINWQSIELLKSKRVDLWILIPSGVIVNRLLDKKGELGFSKKLELFFGMSVDKIKYLFYNEKKEKTLFDEEEKKSKIDNCIAKIAEVYIENLKRIFKYVTEEPLILYNTKNVPIYHFGFASNNQTALKIANQIIERIKK
;
A
#
# COMPACT_ATOMS: atom_id res chain seq x y z
N MET A 1 26.43 -6.16 -4.23
CA MET A 1 25.95 -5.12 -5.16
C MET A 1 24.92 -4.29 -4.41
N GLN A 2 25.21 -3.00 -4.23
CA GLN A 2 24.65 -2.11 -3.20
C GLN A 2 23.12 -1.98 -3.20
N LEU A 3 22.56 -2.12 -1.99
CA LEU A 3 21.22 -1.68 -1.61
C LEU A 3 21.06 -0.17 -1.84
N ILE A 4 20.24 0.24 -2.81
CA ILE A 4 19.68 1.58 -2.88
C ILE A 4 18.28 1.46 -3.48
N PHE A 5 17.23 1.19 -2.71
CA PHE A 5 15.86 1.46 -3.18
C PHE A 5 14.83 1.72 -2.07
N PHE A 6 15.25 1.79 -0.81
CA PHE A 6 14.37 2.19 0.29
C PHE A 6 15.23 3.08 1.21
N ASN A 7 14.88 4.37 1.31
CA ASN A 7 15.22 5.31 2.41
C ASN A 7 15.66 6.72 1.99
N ASN A 8 15.41 7.18 0.76
CA ASN A 8 15.50 8.62 0.47
C ASN A 8 14.17 9.10 -0.10
N VAL A 9 13.37 9.78 0.72
CA VAL A 9 12.21 10.55 0.27
C VAL A 9 12.75 11.76 -0.49
N SER A 10 12.27 11.98 -1.72
CA SER A 10 12.63 13.16 -2.51
C SER A 10 11.96 14.42 -1.97
N GLU A 11 12.50 15.60 -2.29
CA GLU A 11 11.90 16.87 -1.90
C GLU A 11 10.48 17.06 -2.47
N GLU A 12 10.24 16.53 -3.67
CA GLU A 12 8.93 16.55 -4.32
C GLU A 12 7.91 15.68 -3.56
N GLU A 13 8.30 14.46 -3.18
CA GLU A 13 7.49 13.57 -2.35
C GLU A 13 7.21 14.18 -0.97
N LEU A 14 8.21 14.81 -0.35
CA LEU A 14 8.04 15.56 0.90
C LEU A 14 7.04 16.71 0.76
N SER A 15 7.08 17.44 -0.36
CA SER A 15 6.16 18.55 -0.64
C SER A 15 4.71 18.04 -0.81
N ILE A 16 4.52 16.95 -1.57
CA ILE A 16 3.21 16.30 -1.75
C ILE A 16 2.68 15.79 -0.42
N TYR A 17 3.52 15.10 0.36
CA TYR A 17 3.17 14.57 1.67
C TYR A 17 2.71 15.68 2.61
N LYS A 18 3.47 16.77 2.74
CA LYS A 18 3.08 17.97 3.51
C LYS A 18 1.74 18.53 3.02
N GLY A 19 1.57 18.68 1.71
CA GLY A 19 0.34 19.19 1.12
C GLY A 19 -0.89 18.33 1.46
N SER A 20 -0.73 17.00 1.57
CA SER A 20 -1.82 16.11 1.97
C SER A 20 -2.23 16.32 3.44
N VAL A 21 -1.25 16.45 4.35
CA VAL A 21 -1.49 16.66 5.78
C VAL A 21 -2.12 18.02 6.04
N GLU A 22 -1.63 19.07 5.38
CA GLU A 22 -2.20 20.42 5.48
C GLU A 22 -3.68 20.45 5.07
N ARG A 23 -4.05 19.74 3.99
CA ARG A 23 -5.45 19.64 3.55
C ARG A 23 -6.33 18.96 4.59
N VAL A 24 -5.86 17.85 5.15
CA VAL A 24 -6.58 17.10 6.20
C VAL A 24 -6.80 17.98 7.44
N LEU A 25 -5.75 18.66 7.91
CA LEU A 25 -5.84 19.56 9.05
C LEU A 25 -6.64 20.83 8.76
N SER A 26 -6.93 21.16 7.49
CA SER A 26 -7.74 22.31 7.09
C SER A 26 -9.22 21.99 6.90
N LEU A 27 -9.64 20.72 7.02
CA LEU A 27 -11.05 20.32 6.88
C LEU A 27 -11.94 21.05 7.89
N LYS A 28 -13.18 21.38 7.51
CA LYS A 28 -14.14 22.01 8.43
C LYS A 28 -14.47 21.07 9.59
N GLU A 29 -14.83 19.84 9.26
CA GLU A 29 -15.06 18.76 10.22
C GLU A 29 -13.70 18.13 10.57
N LYS A 30 -13.37 18.08 11.86
CA LYS A 30 -12.07 17.59 12.35
C LYS A 30 -12.20 16.16 12.86
N PHE A 31 -11.10 15.41 12.77
CA PHE A 31 -10.94 14.16 13.52
C PHE A 31 -10.58 14.44 14.98
N ASP A 32 -10.95 13.51 15.86
CA ASP A 32 -10.65 13.56 17.29
C ASP A 32 -9.15 13.41 17.57
N GLU A 33 -8.44 12.64 16.76
CA GLU A 33 -6.99 12.43 16.84
C GLU A 33 -6.38 12.29 15.45
N TYR A 34 -5.15 12.79 15.28
CA TYR A 34 -4.35 12.64 14.07
C TYR A 34 -3.04 11.93 14.40
N TYR A 35 -2.67 10.94 13.59
CA TYR A 35 -1.43 10.19 13.72
C TYR A 35 -0.66 10.27 12.41
N PHE A 36 0.50 10.92 12.44
CA PHE A 36 1.43 11.02 11.32
C PHE A 36 2.64 10.14 11.62
N VAL A 37 2.79 9.06 10.86
CA VAL A 37 3.82 8.04 11.08
C VAL A 37 4.75 7.98 9.88
N ASP A 38 6.06 8.09 10.12
CA ASP A 38 7.10 7.83 9.13
C ASP A 38 8.31 7.22 9.85
N ASN A 39 9.12 6.43 9.16
CA ASN A 39 10.34 5.88 9.74
C ASN A 39 11.53 6.84 9.60
N ASP A 40 11.43 7.86 8.74
CA ASP A 40 12.41 8.91 8.60
C ASP A 40 12.13 10.07 9.55
N LYS A 41 13.01 10.20 10.53
CA LYS A 41 12.99 11.27 11.52
C LYS A 41 12.96 12.66 10.87
N LYS A 42 13.72 12.86 9.79
CA LYS A 42 13.79 14.17 9.12
C LYS A 42 12.44 14.53 8.50
N SER A 43 11.79 13.58 7.84
CA SER A 43 10.46 13.76 7.25
C SER A 43 9.41 14.17 8.30
N ILE A 44 9.39 13.50 9.46
CA ILE A 44 8.46 13.84 10.55
C ILE A 44 8.75 15.21 11.19
N GLU A 45 10.02 15.50 11.48
CA GLU A 45 10.41 16.78 12.07
C GLU A 45 10.09 17.94 11.12
N LEU A 46 10.39 17.78 9.84
CA LEU A 46 10.10 18.78 8.82
C LEU A 46 8.59 18.97 8.61
N LEU A 47 7.79 17.91 8.69
CA LEU A 47 6.34 18.00 8.66
C LEU A 47 5.84 18.84 9.85
N ARG A 48 6.28 18.50 11.07
CA ARG A 48 5.90 19.23 12.29
C ARG A 48 6.25 20.73 12.19
N GLU A 49 7.49 21.06 11.84
CA GLU A 49 7.93 22.45 11.68
C GLU A 49 7.13 23.22 10.62
N THR A 50 6.78 22.55 9.51
CA THR A 50 6.00 23.18 8.44
C THR A 50 4.59 23.52 8.92
N LEU A 51 3.96 22.60 9.66
CA LEU A 51 2.62 22.81 10.21
C LEU A 51 2.61 23.86 11.33
N GLU A 52 3.67 23.92 12.14
CA GLU A 52 3.90 24.98 13.15
C GLU A 52 3.96 26.37 12.50
N LYS A 53 4.79 26.53 11.46
CA LYS A 53 4.94 27.80 10.72
C LYS A 53 3.62 28.28 10.11
N LYS A 54 2.73 27.35 9.78
CA LYS A 54 1.41 27.62 9.19
C LYS A 54 0.28 27.73 10.24
N ASN A 55 0.60 27.57 11.53
CA ASN A 55 -0.38 27.56 12.62
C ASN A 55 -1.50 26.52 12.40
N LEU A 56 -1.14 25.35 11.86
CA LEU A 56 -2.05 24.23 11.58
C LEU A 56 -1.93 23.09 12.62
N ILE A 57 -0.93 23.11 13.50
CA ILE A 57 -0.82 22.11 14.57
C ILE A 57 -1.98 22.27 15.56
N LEU A 58 -2.67 21.15 15.78
CA LEU A 58 -3.67 20.99 16.83
C LEU A 58 -3.08 20.18 17.98
N LYS A 59 -3.68 20.28 19.17
CA LYS A 59 -3.22 19.53 20.36
C LYS A 59 -3.33 18.02 20.21
N ASN A 60 -4.19 17.55 19.31
CA ASN A 60 -4.46 16.14 19.01
C ASN A 60 -3.66 15.62 17.80
N CYS A 61 -2.57 16.31 17.43
CA CYS A 61 -1.63 15.84 16.40
C CYS A 61 -0.47 15.06 17.01
N ASN A 62 -0.36 13.78 16.64
CA ASN A 62 0.67 12.86 17.10
C ASN A 62 1.67 12.61 15.97
N PHE A 63 2.93 13.02 16.17
CA PHE A 63 4.02 12.86 15.20
C PHE A 63 4.95 11.73 15.65
N ILE A 64 4.95 10.62 14.91
CA ILE A 64 5.59 9.37 15.34
C ILE A 64 6.68 8.97 14.34
N CYS A 65 7.93 8.94 14.83
CA CYS A 65 9.06 8.39 14.09
C CYS A 65 9.21 6.90 14.43
N ASN A 66 8.56 6.00 13.69
CA ASN A 66 8.65 4.56 13.92
C ASN A 66 8.28 3.74 12.67
N ASP A 67 8.53 2.43 12.70
CA ASP A 67 8.04 1.52 11.67
C ASP A 67 6.49 1.46 11.68
N VAL A 68 5.89 1.70 10.52
CA VAL A 68 4.44 1.72 10.33
C VAL A 68 3.78 0.38 10.66
N ASN A 69 4.45 -0.75 10.47
CA ASN A 69 3.90 -2.07 10.81
C ASN A 69 3.76 -2.23 12.33
N GLU A 70 4.71 -1.68 13.09
CA GLU A 70 4.65 -1.66 14.56
C GLU A 70 3.58 -0.69 15.07
N GLU A 71 3.43 0.48 14.44
CA GLU A 71 2.37 1.42 14.80
C GLU A 71 0.98 0.88 14.45
N ILE A 72 0.79 0.23 13.30
CA ILE A 72 -0.48 -0.46 12.98
C ILE A 72 -0.79 -1.51 14.04
N LYS A 73 0.21 -2.26 14.51
CA LYS A 73 0.02 -3.28 15.55
C LYS A 73 -0.40 -2.68 16.89
N LYS A 74 0.24 -1.60 17.33
CA LYS A 74 -0.17 -0.87 18.55
C LYS A 74 -1.59 -0.34 18.40
N PHE A 75 -1.85 0.34 17.29
CA PHE A 75 -3.13 0.94 17.00
C PHE A 75 -4.26 -0.10 16.97
N ALA A 76 -4.06 -1.23 16.30
CA ALA A 76 -5.03 -2.32 16.24
C ALA A 76 -5.41 -2.88 17.63
N ASN A 77 -4.47 -2.88 18.59
CA ASN A 77 -4.72 -3.33 19.96
C ASN A 77 -5.53 -2.30 20.77
N GLU A 78 -5.37 -1.01 20.49
CA GLU A 78 -6.08 0.07 21.17
C GLU A 78 -7.47 0.32 20.58
N LEU A 79 -7.70 -0.06 19.32
CA LEU A 79 -8.98 0.12 18.65
C LEU A 79 -10.11 -0.70 19.28
N THR A 80 -11.15 0.03 19.67
CA THR A 80 -12.43 -0.52 20.14
C THR A 80 -13.50 -0.40 19.05
N GLU A 81 -14.65 -1.06 19.22
CA GLU A 81 -15.79 -0.95 18.29
C GLU A 81 -16.37 0.48 18.19
N LYS A 82 -16.11 1.33 19.19
CA LYS A 82 -16.57 2.72 19.23
C LYS A 82 -15.67 3.65 18.42
N THR A 83 -14.41 3.28 18.21
CA THR A 83 -13.41 4.11 17.54
C THR A 83 -13.53 3.94 16.03
N ALA A 84 -14.04 4.96 15.34
CA ALA A 84 -14.00 5.00 13.87
C ALA A 84 -12.62 5.49 13.42
N THR A 85 -12.00 4.81 12.46
CA THR A 85 -10.66 5.18 11.99
C THR A 85 -10.61 5.20 10.47
N LEU A 86 -10.03 6.26 9.93
CA LEU A 86 -9.57 6.32 8.55
C LEU A 86 -8.05 6.13 8.54
N ILE A 87 -7.57 5.11 7.81
CA ILE A 87 -6.14 4.86 7.62
C ILE A 87 -5.81 5.07 6.14
N LEU A 88 -4.76 5.84 5.87
CA LEU A 88 -4.18 6.01 4.55
C LEU A 88 -2.76 5.46 4.56
N LEU A 89 -2.54 4.35 3.84
CA LEU A 89 -1.22 3.74 3.67
C LEU A 89 -0.68 4.07 2.28
N ASP A 90 0.40 4.85 2.24
CA ASP A 90 1.07 5.26 1.00
C ASP A 90 2.53 4.77 0.99
N PRO A 91 2.78 3.47 0.76
CA PRO A 91 4.13 2.96 0.74
C PRO A 91 4.81 3.19 -0.62
N PHE A 92 6.09 3.62 -0.61
CA PHE A 92 6.92 3.66 -1.82
C PHE A 92 7.17 2.28 -2.47
N GLY A 93 6.88 1.19 -1.76
CA GLY A 93 7.12 -0.19 -2.18
C GLY A 93 6.54 -1.19 -1.19
N MET A 94 7.28 -2.25 -0.86
CA MET A 94 6.78 -3.35 -0.01
C MET A 94 7.07 -3.12 1.49
N GLN A 95 6.89 -1.90 2.00
CA GLN A 95 7.11 -1.59 3.42
C GLN A 95 5.98 -2.12 4.31
N ILE A 96 4.76 -2.26 3.77
CA ILE A 96 3.62 -2.78 4.53
C ILE A 96 3.58 -4.30 4.43
N ASN A 97 3.69 -4.96 5.59
CA ASN A 97 3.52 -6.39 5.71
C ASN A 97 2.02 -6.72 5.77
N TRP A 98 1.61 -7.79 5.09
CA TRP A 98 0.24 -8.26 5.08
C TRP A 98 -0.30 -8.52 6.49
N GLN A 99 0.54 -9.11 7.36
CA GLN A 99 0.18 -9.41 8.74
C GLN A 99 -0.25 -8.17 9.53
N SER A 100 0.32 -6.98 9.23
CA SER A 100 -0.10 -5.74 9.88
C SER A 100 -1.51 -5.33 9.47
N ILE A 101 -1.86 -5.51 8.19
CA ILE A 101 -3.22 -5.23 7.70
C ILE A 101 -4.22 -6.24 8.30
N GLU A 102 -3.83 -7.51 8.46
CA GLU A 102 -4.69 -8.53 9.07
C GLU A 102 -5.12 -8.19 10.51
N LEU A 103 -4.30 -7.46 11.27
CA LEU A 103 -4.65 -7.01 12.61
C LEU A 103 -5.86 -6.04 12.63
N LEU A 104 -6.16 -5.41 11.49
CA LEU A 104 -7.31 -4.50 11.33
C LEU A 104 -8.61 -5.25 11.01
N LYS A 105 -8.58 -6.58 10.88
CA LYS A 105 -9.76 -7.41 10.63
C LYS A 105 -10.85 -7.15 11.67
N SER A 106 -12.09 -7.02 11.18
CA SER A 106 -13.28 -6.75 12.00
C SER A 106 -13.27 -5.41 12.78
N LYS A 107 -12.21 -4.59 12.68
CA LYS A 107 -12.17 -3.26 13.30
C LYS A 107 -13.01 -2.28 12.50
N ARG A 108 -13.45 -1.19 13.14
CA ARG A 108 -14.20 -0.10 12.51
C ARG A 108 -13.23 0.85 11.77
N VAL A 109 -12.57 0.29 10.77
CA VAL A 109 -11.52 0.93 9.97
C VAL A 109 -11.98 1.08 8.51
N ASP A 110 -11.78 2.27 7.98
CA ASP A 110 -11.80 2.61 6.56
C ASP A 110 -10.34 2.70 6.10
N LEU A 111 -9.87 1.74 5.31
CA LEU A 111 -8.49 1.63 4.85
C LEU A 111 -8.38 2.03 3.38
N TRP A 112 -7.59 3.05 3.10
CA TRP A 112 -7.04 3.32 1.78
C TRP A 112 -5.59 2.85 1.71
N ILE A 113 -5.22 2.16 0.65
CA ILE A 113 -3.84 1.68 0.45
C ILE A 113 -3.38 1.86 -0.99
N LEU A 114 -2.17 2.41 -1.14
CA LEU A 114 -1.48 2.49 -2.41
C LEU A 114 -0.66 1.21 -2.65
N ILE A 115 -1.10 0.40 -3.62
CA ILE A 115 -0.50 -0.88 -3.95
C ILE A 115 0.60 -0.65 -5.00
N PRO A 116 1.89 -0.93 -4.71
CA PRO A 116 3.06 -0.70 -5.58
C PRO A 116 3.18 -1.70 -6.74
N SER A 117 2.07 -1.94 -7.44
CA SER A 117 1.94 -3.01 -8.44
C SER A 117 2.86 -2.85 -9.64
N GLY A 118 3.00 -1.64 -10.18
CA GLY A 118 3.77 -1.38 -11.40
C GLY A 118 5.23 -1.00 -11.14
N VAL A 119 5.57 -0.72 -9.89
CA VAL A 119 6.89 -0.28 -9.45
C VAL A 119 7.72 -1.47 -8.96
N ILE A 120 8.07 -1.52 -7.67
CA ILE A 120 8.99 -2.52 -7.13
C ILE A 120 8.46 -3.95 -7.22
N VAL A 121 7.15 -4.19 -7.02
CA VAL A 121 6.62 -5.56 -6.96
C VAL A 121 6.75 -6.27 -8.30
N ASN A 122 6.31 -5.62 -9.39
CA ASN A 122 6.43 -6.19 -10.73
C ASN A 122 7.89 -6.39 -11.18
N ARG A 123 8.84 -5.60 -10.65
CA ARG A 123 10.29 -5.78 -10.91
C ARG A 123 10.86 -6.98 -10.16
N LEU A 124 10.43 -7.21 -8.93
CA LEU A 124 10.89 -8.32 -8.09
C LEU A 124 10.25 -9.66 -8.46
N LEU A 125 9.08 -9.63 -9.10
CA LEU A 125 8.60 -10.74 -9.90
C LEU A 125 9.42 -10.81 -11.20
N ASP A 126 10.61 -11.41 -11.09
CA ASP A 126 11.56 -11.61 -12.18
C ASP A 126 10.90 -12.35 -13.36
N LYS A 127 11.39 -12.17 -14.60
CA LYS A 127 10.77 -12.79 -15.78
C LYS A 127 10.89 -14.32 -15.82
N LYS A 128 11.95 -14.88 -15.23
CA LYS A 128 12.27 -16.32 -15.21
C LYS A 128 11.82 -17.02 -13.92
N GLY A 129 11.23 -16.30 -12.96
CA GLY A 129 10.79 -16.87 -11.69
C GLY A 129 11.90 -17.04 -10.65
N GLU A 130 13.04 -16.40 -10.88
CA GLU A 130 14.16 -16.34 -9.94
C GLU A 130 13.88 -15.27 -8.86
N LEU A 131 13.05 -15.63 -7.88
CA LEU A 131 12.58 -14.73 -6.82
C LEU A 131 13.64 -14.47 -5.73
N GLY A 132 14.68 -13.71 -6.03
CA GLY A 132 15.77 -13.39 -5.09
C GLY A 132 15.35 -12.63 -3.82
N PHE A 133 14.15 -12.06 -3.80
CA PHE A 133 13.55 -11.36 -2.65
C PHE A 133 12.25 -12.02 -2.17
N SER A 134 12.18 -13.35 -2.25
CA SER A 134 11.00 -14.16 -1.88
C SER A 134 10.40 -13.74 -0.54
N LYS A 135 11.20 -13.61 0.52
CA LYS A 135 10.70 -13.23 1.86
C LYS A 135 9.94 -11.90 1.87
N LYS A 136 10.38 -10.89 1.11
CA LYS A 136 9.64 -9.61 1.03
C LYS A 136 8.34 -9.76 0.25
N LEU A 137 8.33 -10.58 -0.81
CA LEU A 137 7.11 -10.88 -1.55
C LEU A 137 6.11 -11.67 -0.69
N GLU A 138 6.59 -12.61 0.12
CA GLU A 138 5.76 -13.36 1.07
C GLU A 138 5.14 -12.45 2.12
N LEU A 139 5.92 -11.53 2.69
CA LEU A 139 5.42 -10.52 3.63
C LEU A 139 4.41 -9.58 2.98
N PHE A 140 4.67 -9.11 1.75
CA PHE A 140 3.76 -8.21 1.02
C PHE A 140 2.43 -8.88 0.66
N PHE A 141 2.46 -10.11 0.14
CA PHE A 141 1.27 -10.83 -0.29
C PHE A 141 0.61 -11.66 0.83
N GLY A 142 1.27 -11.88 1.96
CA GLY A 142 0.76 -12.74 3.03
C GLY A 142 0.63 -14.20 2.64
N MET A 143 1.47 -14.70 1.74
CA MET A 143 1.41 -16.09 1.28
C MET A 143 2.78 -16.64 0.91
N SER A 144 2.92 -17.97 0.95
CA SER A 144 4.17 -18.66 0.61
C SER A 144 4.66 -18.38 -0.81
N VAL A 145 5.98 -18.40 -1.00
CA VAL A 145 6.64 -18.21 -2.31
C VAL A 145 6.14 -19.18 -3.38
N ASP A 146 5.76 -20.41 -3.03
CA ASP A 146 5.25 -21.39 -4.00
C ASP A 146 3.89 -20.97 -4.57
N LYS A 147 3.01 -20.44 -3.72
CA LYS A 147 1.73 -19.87 -4.15
C LYS A 147 1.94 -18.62 -5.01
N ILE A 148 2.93 -17.79 -4.70
CA ILE A 148 3.31 -16.64 -5.53
C ILE A 148 3.79 -17.14 -6.91
N LYS A 149 4.66 -18.15 -6.95
CA LYS A 149 5.11 -18.75 -8.21
C LYS A 149 3.94 -19.27 -9.03
N TYR A 150 3.02 -20.00 -8.41
CA TYR A 150 1.82 -20.52 -9.06
C TYR A 150 0.93 -19.43 -9.66
N LEU A 151 0.77 -18.29 -8.98
CA LEU A 151 -0.10 -17.21 -9.45
C LEU A 151 0.51 -16.35 -10.57
N PHE A 152 1.83 -16.21 -10.61
CA PHE A 152 2.52 -15.22 -11.45
C PHE A 152 3.39 -15.82 -12.56
N TYR A 153 3.49 -17.14 -12.67
CA TYR A 153 4.34 -17.80 -13.66
C TYR A 153 3.62 -18.93 -14.40
N ASN A 154 3.83 -18.97 -15.71
CA ASN A 154 3.53 -20.12 -16.53
C ASN A 154 4.75 -21.04 -16.59
N GLU A 155 4.51 -22.34 -16.53
CA GLU A 155 5.53 -23.37 -16.73
C GLU A 155 5.31 -24.00 -18.11
N LYS A 156 6.36 -24.04 -18.94
CA LYS A 156 6.35 -24.72 -20.23
C LYS A 156 7.53 -25.67 -20.32
N LYS A 157 7.29 -26.88 -20.83
CA LYS A 157 8.35 -27.81 -21.23
C LYS A 157 8.69 -27.52 -22.68
N GLU A 158 9.90 -27.01 -22.91
CA GLU A 158 10.43 -26.80 -24.26
C GLU A 158 11.42 -27.91 -24.58
N LYS A 159 11.22 -28.61 -25.71
CA LYS A 159 12.22 -29.52 -26.26
C LYS A 159 13.32 -28.69 -26.89
N THR A 160 14.53 -28.79 -26.36
CA THR A 160 15.73 -28.23 -26.97
C THR A 160 16.40 -29.28 -27.85
N LEU A 161 17.45 -28.87 -28.57
CA LEU A 161 18.26 -29.78 -29.41
C LEU A 161 18.95 -30.89 -28.59
N PHE A 162 19.07 -30.70 -27.27
CA PHE A 162 19.86 -31.59 -26.42
C PHE A 162 19.02 -32.27 -25.32
N ASP A 163 17.96 -31.62 -24.80
CA ASP A 163 17.10 -32.18 -23.73
C ASP A 163 15.71 -31.49 -23.64
N GLU A 164 14.81 -32.02 -22.79
CA GLU A 164 13.60 -31.30 -22.35
C GLU A 164 13.94 -30.34 -21.20
N GLU A 165 13.78 -29.03 -21.42
CA GLU A 165 13.99 -28.01 -20.39
C GLU A 165 12.66 -27.45 -19.88
N GLU A 166 12.54 -27.33 -18.55
CA GLU A 166 11.43 -26.61 -17.92
C GLU A 166 11.73 -25.12 -17.87
N LYS A 167 10.93 -24.34 -18.61
CA LYS A 167 11.08 -22.89 -18.69
C LYS A 167 9.91 -22.21 -17.99
N LYS A 168 10.26 -21.28 -17.11
CA LYS A 168 9.31 -20.42 -16.41
C LYS A 168 9.26 -19.07 -17.10
N SER A 169 8.05 -18.56 -17.30
CA SER A 169 7.82 -17.23 -17.83
C SER A 169 6.76 -16.52 -17.00
N LYS A 170 7.05 -15.29 -16.58
CA LYS A 170 6.05 -14.45 -15.91
C LYS A 170 4.81 -14.27 -16.78
N ILE A 171 3.63 -14.29 -16.16
CA ILE A 171 2.35 -14.07 -16.83
C ILE A 171 2.29 -12.71 -17.53
N ASP A 172 1.47 -12.65 -18.58
CA ASP A 172 1.05 -11.38 -19.17
C ASP A 172 0.19 -10.59 -18.17
N ASN A 173 0.18 -9.25 -18.29
CA ASN A 173 -0.57 -8.35 -17.41
C ASN A 173 -0.28 -8.51 -15.90
N CYS A 174 0.94 -8.93 -15.54
CA CYS A 174 1.37 -9.12 -14.15
C CYS A 174 1.03 -7.94 -13.22
N ILE A 175 1.12 -6.69 -13.71
CA ILE A 175 0.80 -5.50 -12.91
C ILE A 175 -0.66 -5.52 -12.42
N ALA A 176 -1.62 -5.82 -13.30
CA ALA A 176 -3.02 -5.94 -12.91
C ALA A 176 -3.23 -7.13 -11.97
N LYS A 177 -2.55 -8.27 -12.23
CA LYS A 177 -2.65 -9.46 -11.38
C LYS A 177 -2.15 -9.20 -9.95
N ILE A 178 -1.10 -8.39 -9.77
CA ILE A 178 -0.61 -8.00 -8.45
C ILE A 178 -1.71 -7.29 -7.65
N ALA A 179 -2.37 -6.32 -8.27
CA ALA A 179 -3.46 -5.59 -7.64
C ALA A 179 -4.66 -6.49 -7.34
N GLU A 180 -5.06 -7.33 -8.29
CA GLU A 180 -6.15 -8.32 -8.12
C GLU A 180 -5.88 -9.22 -6.90
N VAL A 181 -4.70 -9.85 -6.82
CA VAL A 181 -4.33 -10.74 -5.71
C VAL A 181 -4.37 -10.00 -4.37
N TYR A 182 -3.91 -8.74 -4.35
CA TYR A 182 -3.93 -7.93 -3.13
C TYR A 182 -5.34 -7.55 -2.68
N ILE A 183 -6.21 -7.15 -3.63
CA ILE A 183 -7.63 -6.87 -3.38
C ILE A 183 -8.37 -8.11 -2.90
N GLU A 184 -8.10 -9.28 -3.50
CA GLU A 184 -8.68 -10.56 -3.04
C GLU A 184 -8.25 -10.92 -1.63
N ASN A 185 -7.01 -10.61 -1.25
CA ASN A 185 -6.58 -10.76 0.14
C ASN A 185 -7.33 -9.79 1.07
N LEU A 186 -7.55 -8.53 0.68
CA LEU A 186 -8.35 -7.57 1.46
C LEU A 186 -9.79 -8.04 1.67
N LYS A 187 -10.42 -8.63 0.64
CA LYS A 187 -11.78 -9.19 0.73
C LYS A 187 -11.91 -10.34 1.74
N ARG A 188 -10.81 -11.00 2.12
CA ARG A 188 -10.83 -12.05 3.16
C ARG A 188 -10.93 -11.49 4.57
N ILE A 189 -10.59 -10.21 4.77
CA ILE A 189 -10.54 -9.59 6.10
C ILE A 189 -11.50 -8.39 6.26
N PHE A 190 -11.92 -7.76 5.17
CA PHE A 190 -12.92 -6.67 5.15
C PHE A 190 -14.17 -7.10 4.39
N LYS A 191 -15.34 -6.67 4.88
CA LYS A 191 -16.64 -7.01 4.26
C LYS A 191 -16.89 -6.29 2.94
N TYR A 192 -16.36 -5.08 2.78
CA TYR A 192 -16.59 -4.22 1.62
C TYR A 192 -15.26 -3.70 1.09
N VAL A 193 -14.91 -4.08 -0.13
CA VAL A 193 -13.64 -3.72 -0.77
C VAL A 193 -13.94 -3.24 -2.19
N THR A 194 -13.14 -2.30 -2.70
CA THR A 194 -13.23 -1.88 -4.11
C THR A 194 -12.90 -3.04 -5.04
N GLU A 195 -13.82 -3.37 -5.93
CA GLU A 195 -13.60 -4.37 -6.99
C GLU A 195 -12.55 -3.88 -8.00
N GLU A 196 -12.67 -2.62 -8.42
CA GLU A 196 -11.74 -1.98 -9.34
C GLU A 196 -10.98 -0.84 -8.63
N PRO A 197 -9.78 -1.09 -8.09
CA PRO A 197 -8.96 -0.03 -7.54
C PRO A 197 -8.58 1.00 -8.62
N LEU A 198 -8.37 2.25 -8.21
CA LEU A 198 -7.96 3.32 -9.12
C LEU A 198 -6.52 3.06 -9.61
N ILE A 199 -6.34 2.99 -10.93
CA ILE A 199 -5.01 2.81 -11.53
C ILE A 199 -4.35 4.18 -11.65
N LEU A 200 -3.17 4.33 -11.05
CA LEU A 200 -2.33 5.52 -11.20
C LEU A 200 -1.25 5.25 -12.22
N TYR A 201 -1.07 6.20 -13.15
CA TYR A 201 -0.14 6.11 -14.26
C TYR A 201 1.00 7.13 -14.08
N ASN A 202 2.17 6.80 -14.61
CA ASN A 202 3.23 7.80 -14.77
C ASN A 202 3.00 8.67 -16.02
N THR A 203 3.89 9.64 -16.25
CA THR A 203 3.87 10.53 -17.42
C THR A 203 3.99 9.82 -18.78
N LYS A 204 4.41 8.56 -18.80
CA LYS A 204 4.49 7.70 -19.99
C LYS A 204 3.28 6.77 -20.15
N ASN A 205 2.21 7.02 -19.39
CA ASN A 205 0.99 6.20 -19.38
C ASN A 205 1.23 4.73 -19.01
N VAL A 206 2.21 4.45 -18.15
CA VAL A 206 2.45 3.12 -17.59
C VAL A 206 1.84 3.03 -16.18
N PRO A 207 1.03 2.01 -15.87
CA PRO A 207 0.52 1.80 -14.51
C PRO A 207 1.67 1.66 -13.51
N ILE A 208 1.65 2.47 -12.45
CA ILE A 208 2.64 2.46 -11.37
C ILE A 208 2.06 1.94 -10.06
N TYR A 209 0.83 2.33 -9.73
CA TYR A 209 0.16 1.96 -8.50
C TYR A 209 -1.31 1.63 -8.75
N HIS A 210 -1.91 0.84 -7.86
CA HIS A 210 -3.35 0.71 -7.73
C HIS A 210 -3.76 1.23 -6.35
N PHE A 211 -4.71 2.15 -6.30
CA PHE A 211 -5.22 2.72 -5.06
C PHE A 211 -6.52 2.01 -4.68
N GLY A 212 -6.44 1.14 -3.68
CA GLY A 212 -7.54 0.32 -3.22
C GLY A 212 -8.16 0.83 -1.93
N PHE A 213 -9.43 0.47 -1.70
CA PHE A 213 -10.15 0.78 -0.48
C PHE A 213 -10.79 -0.47 0.13
N ALA A 214 -10.77 -0.57 1.45
CA ALA A 214 -11.38 -1.66 2.21
C ALA A 214 -12.02 -1.14 3.51
N SER A 215 -13.19 -1.66 3.86
CA SER A 215 -13.94 -1.26 5.05
C SER A 215 -14.92 -2.35 5.50
N ASN A 216 -15.38 -2.25 6.76
CA ASN A 216 -16.53 -3.01 7.27
C ASN A 216 -17.84 -2.21 7.21
N ASN A 217 -17.83 -1.01 6.61
CA ASN A 217 -18.97 -0.13 6.42
C ASN A 217 -19.33 0.01 4.94
N GLN A 218 -20.57 -0.37 4.57
CA GLN A 218 -21.03 -0.32 3.18
C GLN A 218 -21.11 1.12 2.64
N THR A 219 -21.47 2.09 3.48
CA THR A 219 -21.55 3.49 3.08
C THR A 219 -20.17 4.04 2.73
N ALA A 220 -19.14 3.61 3.46
CA ALA A 220 -17.77 4.02 3.18
C ALA A 220 -17.31 3.52 1.79
N LEU A 221 -17.63 2.26 1.43
CA LEU A 221 -17.34 1.74 0.09
C LEU A 221 -18.08 2.52 -1.01
N LYS A 222 -19.35 2.89 -0.80
CA LYS A 222 -20.10 3.70 -1.77
C LYS A 222 -19.42 5.05 -2.01
N ILE A 223 -18.97 5.72 -0.95
CA ILE A 223 -18.23 6.98 -1.04
C ILE A 223 -16.88 6.77 -1.76
N ALA A 224 -16.14 5.72 -1.41
CA ALA A 224 -14.88 5.38 -2.06
C ALA A 224 -15.04 5.17 -3.57
N ASN A 225 -16.06 4.44 -4.00
CA ASN A 225 -16.36 4.23 -5.42
C ASN A 225 -16.68 5.56 -6.12
N GLN A 226 -17.48 6.44 -5.51
CA GLN A 226 -17.75 7.77 -6.07
C GLN A 226 -16.49 8.62 -6.24
N ILE A 227 -15.56 8.55 -5.29
CA ILE A 227 -14.26 9.22 -5.37
C ILE A 227 -13.45 8.66 -6.55
N ILE A 228 -13.35 7.33 -6.66
CA ILE A 228 -12.61 6.65 -7.74
C ILE A 228 -13.21 6.99 -9.11
N GLU A 229 -14.53 6.90 -9.26
CA GLU A 229 -15.23 7.23 -10.50
C GLU A 229 -15.03 8.69 -10.92
N ARG A 230 -15.00 9.61 -9.95
CA ARG A 230 -14.75 11.03 -10.23
C ARG A 230 -13.34 11.28 -10.73
N ILE A 231 -12.34 10.52 -10.27
CA ILE A 231 -10.94 10.66 -10.71
C ILE A 231 -10.69 9.97 -12.06
N LYS A 232 -11.44 8.91 -12.38
CA LYS A 232 -11.38 8.23 -13.69
C LYS A 232 -11.93 9.09 -14.84
N LYS A 233 -12.78 10.09 -14.55
CA LYS A 233 -13.37 11.01 -15.53
C LYS A 233 -12.43 12.17 -15.84
#